data_AF-A0A0D7AUV0-F1
#
_entry.id   AF-A0A0D7AUV0-F1
#
_cell.length_a   1.000
_cell.length_b   1.000
_cell.length_c   1.000
_cell.angle_alpha   90.00
_cell.angle_beta   90.00
_cell.angle_gamma   90.00
#
_symmetry.space_group_name_H-M   'P 1'
#
loop_
_entity.id
_entity.type
_entity.pdbx_description
1 polymer ?
#
loop_
_entity_poly.entity_id
_entity_poly.type
_entity_poly.pdbx_seq_one_letter_code
_entity_poly.pdbx_strand_id
1 'polypeptide(L)'
;MGNDVFLYRIRRSPETLDALKSAETRSRGGTLSSDLPEFADFTWISTPGIHYGIDENDEIRLAIRITYVEFSDASLSWDKVSKEWLEVQDTIQEWTTLAQEITTNVAAGAGTTREASAKRRGHMWGVGWHQSMQENTTAASYAPLRETWAKKRLVFSLLGRKERLMMRQRMRELEEDGSLKKVSEVYLKGFGSLVPGPQQAVIDIAELFNIPSFANHRWKGEMTDFTGANAMTITNGGFSNCVHCDNDFCSIVYGAWWVAEQFYRSLQPGQKKERYGYRHNPLFDHKDIKGGEFIWGQYNIGVKFDRCLVNRAEGLVECMWMGSEDAHASLLSLDPGGCTRFGSSIQLTRRGVNAVNAVRRYDEDVMPTRVKGTDMY
;
A
#
# COMPACT_ATOMS: atom_id res chain seq x y z
N MET A 1 3.83 -1.01 -26.31
CA MET A 1 4.56 -0.79 -25.04
C MET A 1 6.04 -0.96 -25.33
N GLY A 2 6.94 -0.28 -24.62
CA GLY A 2 8.35 -0.66 -24.68
C GLY A 2 8.45 -2.10 -24.19
N ASN A 3 8.80 -3.02 -25.09
CA ASN A 3 8.74 -4.47 -24.86
C ASN A 3 10.00 -4.98 -24.17
N ASP A 4 10.74 -4.11 -23.50
CA ASP A 4 12.02 -4.46 -22.93
C ASP A 4 11.78 -5.26 -21.66
N VAL A 5 12.32 -6.48 -21.68
CA VAL A 5 12.34 -7.40 -20.55
C VAL A 5 13.77 -7.52 -20.07
N PHE A 6 13.98 -7.18 -18.81
CA PHE A 6 15.28 -7.23 -18.14
C PHE A 6 15.29 -8.36 -17.13
N LEU A 7 16.31 -9.21 -17.21
CA LEU A 7 16.47 -10.36 -16.31
C LEU A 7 17.68 -10.14 -15.41
N TYR A 8 17.47 -10.26 -14.11
CA TYR A 8 18.50 -10.13 -13.09
C TYR A 8 18.66 -11.47 -12.40
N ARG A 9 19.87 -12.03 -12.44
CA ARG A 9 20.24 -13.15 -11.58
C ARG A 9 20.54 -12.60 -10.20
N ILE A 10 19.65 -12.85 -9.26
CA ILE A 10 19.78 -12.36 -7.88
C ILE A 10 20.21 -13.50 -6.97
N ARG A 11 20.92 -13.16 -5.89
CA ARG A 11 21.33 -14.11 -4.86
C ARG A 11 21.15 -13.46 -3.50
N ARG A 12 20.77 -14.25 -2.51
CA ARG A 12 20.71 -13.76 -1.13
C ARG A 12 22.14 -13.42 -0.67
N SER A 13 22.33 -12.23 -0.14
CA SER A 13 23.51 -11.83 0.63
C SER A 13 23.08 -11.53 2.06
N PRO A 14 23.28 -12.49 2.98
CA PRO A 14 23.10 -12.25 4.41
C PRO A 14 23.95 -11.07 4.89
N GLU A 15 25.15 -10.88 4.34
CA GLU A 15 26.08 -9.82 4.71
C GLU A 15 25.50 -8.44 4.40
N THR A 16 24.91 -8.24 3.22
CA THR A 16 24.22 -6.99 2.88
C THR A 16 23.05 -6.73 3.84
N LEU A 17 22.24 -7.76 4.12
CA LEU A 17 21.11 -7.62 5.04
C LEU A 17 21.57 -7.24 6.46
N ASP A 18 22.62 -7.86 6.96
CA ASP A 18 23.18 -7.57 8.28
C ASP A 18 23.82 -6.18 8.34
N ALA A 19 24.46 -5.74 7.26
CA ALA A 19 24.98 -4.38 7.15
C ALA A 19 23.85 -3.34 7.21
N LEU A 20 22.73 -3.57 6.52
CA LEU A 20 21.56 -2.70 6.55
C LEU A 20 20.93 -2.65 7.95
N LYS A 21 20.69 -3.80 8.59
CA LYS A 21 20.17 -3.86 9.97
C LYS A 21 21.10 -3.16 10.96
N SER A 22 22.41 -3.27 10.75
CA SER A 22 23.42 -2.57 11.53
C SER A 22 23.33 -1.05 11.31
N ALA A 23 23.13 -0.59 10.07
CA ALA A 23 22.92 0.81 9.75
C ALA A 23 21.63 1.37 10.39
N GLU A 24 20.56 0.59 10.45
CA GLU A 24 19.31 0.97 11.12
C GLU A 24 19.52 1.11 12.62
N THR A 25 20.24 0.16 13.22
CA THR A 25 20.63 0.21 14.63
C THR A 25 21.45 1.46 14.93
N ARG A 26 22.45 1.80 14.10
CA ARG A 26 23.25 3.04 14.24
C ARG A 26 22.39 4.31 14.09
N SER A 27 21.36 4.24 13.25
CA SER A 27 20.36 5.29 13.07
C SER A 27 19.30 5.31 14.17
N ARG A 28 19.48 4.54 15.25
CA ARG A 28 18.55 4.37 16.39
C ARG A 28 17.16 3.90 15.96
N GLY A 29 17.12 2.92 15.06
CA GLY A 29 15.88 2.44 14.44
C GLY A 29 15.28 3.42 13.45
N GLY A 30 16.02 4.45 13.05
CA GLY A 30 15.65 5.35 11.97
C GLY A 30 15.70 4.66 10.61
N THR A 31 14.81 5.08 9.72
CA THR A 31 14.77 4.62 8.34
C THR A 31 16.01 5.06 7.57
N LEU A 32 16.54 4.18 6.72
CA LEU A 32 17.77 4.40 5.97
C LEU A 32 17.56 5.35 4.78
N SER A 33 18.63 6.08 4.40
CA SER A 33 18.69 6.84 3.13
C SER A 33 19.50 6.05 2.10
N SER A 34 19.14 6.14 0.83
CA SER A 34 19.88 5.49 -0.26
C SER A 34 21.29 6.07 -0.50
N ASP A 35 21.63 7.18 0.14
CA ASP A 35 22.97 7.79 0.11
C ASP A 35 23.97 7.13 1.06
N LEU A 36 23.53 6.16 1.88
CA LEU A 36 24.43 5.46 2.79
C LEU A 36 25.40 4.54 2.03
N PRO A 37 26.65 4.35 2.53
CA PRO A 37 27.65 3.49 1.87
C PRO A 37 27.18 2.05 1.63
N GLU A 38 26.30 1.52 2.49
CA GLU A 38 25.69 0.19 2.34
C GLU A 38 24.92 0.02 1.02
N PHE A 39 24.54 1.12 0.38
CA PHE A 39 23.82 1.12 -0.89
C PHE A 39 24.72 1.35 -2.12
N ALA A 40 26.03 1.48 -1.94
CA ALA A 40 26.95 1.81 -3.04
C ALA A 40 26.91 0.76 -4.17
N ASP A 41 26.78 -0.52 -3.81
CA ASP A 41 26.80 -1.64 -4.74
C ASP A 41 25.39 -2.11 -5.15
N PHE A 42 24.33 -1.39 -4.76
CA PHE A 42 22.96 -1.78 -5.10
C PHE A 42 22.72 -1.71 -6.61
N THR A 43 22.03 -2.74 -7.13
CA THR A 43 21.43 -2.68 -8.46
C THR A 43 20.17 -1.82 -8.39
N TRP A 44 20.25 -0.61 -8.93
CA TRP A 44 19.14 0.34 -8.96
C TRP A 44 18.36 0.25 -10.27
N ILE A 45 17.11 -0.23 -10.17
CA ILE A 45 16.17 -0.29 -11.28
C ILE A 45 15.46 1.05 -11.41
N SER A 46 15.56 1.66 -12.58
CA SER A 46 14.88 2.92 -12.89
C SER A 46 14.55 3.11 -14.37
N THR A 47 14.83 2.11 -15.21
CA THR A 47 14.56 2.16 -16.65
C THR A 47 13.14 1.66 -16.90
N PRO A 48 12.37 2.25 -17.83
CA PRO A 48 11.09 1.69 -18.24
C PRO A 48 11.21 0.26 -18.79
N GLY A 49 10.19 -0.57 -18.54
CA GLY A 49 10.15 -1.96 -18.99
C GLY A 49 9.66 -2.90 -17.89
N ILE A 50 9.85 -4.21 -18.12
CA ILE A 50 9.56 -5.26 -17.15
C ILE A 50 10.87 -5.88 -16.67
N HIS A 51 11.07 -5.92 -15.37
CA HIS A 51 12.27 -6.39 -14.71
C HIS A 51 11.94 -7.60 -13.84
N TYR A 52 12.65 -8.71 -14.02
CA TYR A 52 12.48 -9.91 -13.21
C TYR A 52 13.76 -10.23 -12.46
N GLY A 53 13.66 -10.39 -11.13
CA GLY A 53 14.72 -10.95 -10.31
C GLY A 53 14.50 -12.46 -10.15
N ILE A 54 15.40 -13.24 -10.71
CA ILE A 54 15.37 -14.71 -10.74
C ILE A 54 16.48 -15.23 -9.84
N ASP A 55 16.15 -16.08 -8.88
CA ASP A 55 17.12 -16.67 -7.97
C ASP A 55 17.90 -17.85 -8.57
N GLU A 56 18.60 -18.58 -7.71
CA GLU A 56 19.41 -19.75 -8.07
C GLU A 56 18.59 -21.01 -8.38
N ASN A 57 17.31 -21.05 -8.00
CA ASN A 57 16.37 -22.14 -8.28
C ASN A 57 15.52 -21.84 -9.53
N ASP A 58 15.87 -20.81 -10.29
CA ASP A 58 15.09 -20.28 -11.41
C ASP A 58 13.69 -19.77 -11.01
N GLU A 59 13.49 -19.41 -9.74
CA GLU A 59 12.23 -18.83 -9.26
C GLU A 59 12.23 -17.30 -9.38
N ILE A 60 11.11 -16.73 -9.83
CA ILE A 60 10.91 -15.28 -9.83
C ILE A 60 10.60 -14.84 -8.39
N ARG A 61 11.52 -14.08 -7.78
CA ARG A 61 11.37 -13.55 -6.41
C ARG A 61 10.81 -12.15 -6.37
N LEU A 62 11.05 -11.39 -7.44
CA LEU A 62 10.51 -10.05 -7.62
C LEU A 62 10.23 -9.79 -9.11
N ALA A 63 9.20 -9.01 -9.37
CA ALA A 63 8.91 -8.47 -10.69
C ALA A 63 8.59 -6.99 -10.56
N ILE A 64 9.12 -6.15 -11.45
CA ILE A 64 8.88 -4.71 -11.44
C ILE A 64 8.46 -4.30 -12.84
N ARG A 65 7.41 -3.50 -12.96
CA ARG A 65 7.06 -2.80 -14.19
C ARG A 65 7.18 -1.31 -13.97
N ILE A 66 7.98 -0.65 -14.80
CA ILE A 66 8.04 0.81 -14.87
C ILE A 66 7.38 1.20 -16.19
N THR A 67 6.16 1.75 -16.10
CA THR A 67 5.39 2.15 -17.27
C THR A 67 5.78 3.54 -17.71
N TYR A 68 6.16 3.69 -18.97
CA TYR A 68 6.45 4.99 -19.58
C TYR A 68 5.24 5.52 -20.37
N VAL A 69 4.96 6.81 -20.23
CA VAL A 69 3.98 7.54 -21.06
C VAL A 69 4.71 8.44 -22.07
N GLU A 70 4.74 8.06 -23.36
CA GLU A 70 5.26 8.94 -24.44
C GLU A 70 4.16 9.87 -24.91
N PHE A 71 4.45 11.17 -24.81
CA PHE A 71 3.60 12.26 -25.23
C PHE A 71 4.02 12.85 -26.59
N SER A 72 4.89 12.17 -27.34
CA SER A 72 5.31 12.65 -28.68
C SER A 72 4.14 12.76 -29.65
N ASP A 73 3.00 12.16 -29.33
CA ASP A 73 1.72 12.43 -29.97
C ASP A 73 0.67 12.75 -28.88
N ALA A 74 0.17 13.98 -28.86
CA ALA A 74 -0.86 14.42 -27.91
C ALA A 74 -2.19 13.65 -28.08
N SER A 75 -2.32 12.85 -29.15
CA SER A 75 -3.43 11.94 -29.38
C SER A 75 -3.27 10.54 -28.73
N LEU A 76 -2.08 10.18 -28.24
CA LEU A 76 -1.77 8.83 -27.71
C LEU A 76 -1.45 8.79 -26.20
N SER A 77 -1.54 9.93 -25.51
CA SER A 77 -0.98 10.07 -24.16
C SER A 77 -1.79 9.41 -23.04
N TRP A 78 -3.09 9.16 -23.25
CA TRP A 78 -3.97 8.56 -22.23
C TRP A 78 -4.11 7.04 -22.37
N ASP A 79 -3.58 6.43 -23.43
CA ASP A 79 -3.80 5.00 -23.72
C ASP A 79 -2.81 4.08 -22.99
N LYS A 80 -1.68 4.60 -22.47
CA LYS A 80 -0.60 3.77 -21.90
C LYS A 80 -0.79 3.44 -20.42
N VAL A 81 -1.19 4.40 -19.58
CA VAL A 81 -1.77 4.12 -18.25
C VAL A 81 -3.27 4.09 -18.45
N SER A 82 -3.89 2.93 -18.27
CA SER A 82 -5.32 2.82 -18.54
C SER A 82 -6.10 3.84 -17.72
N LYS A 83 -7.13 4.45 -18.31
CA LYS A 83 -8.12 5.26 -17.58
C LYS A 83 -8.59 4.58 -16.28
N GLU A 84 -8.65 3.24 -16.28
CA GLU A 84 -8.96 2.43 -15.10
C GLU A 84 -7.98 2.64 -13.93
N TRP A 85 -6.66 2.74 -14.20
CA TRP A 85 -5.66 2.98 -13.16
C TRP A 85 -5.82 4.37 -12.53
N LEU A 86 -6.10 5.39 -13.32
CA LEU A 86 -6.33 6.75 -12.81
C LEU A 86 -7.57 6.81 -11.91
N GLU A 87 -8.69 6.21 -12.34
CA GLU A 87 -9.91 6.12 -11.53
C GLU A 87 -9.67 5.40 -10.19
N VAL A 88 -8.86 4.34 -10.22
CA VAL A 88 -8.48 3.59 -9.01
C VAL A 88 -7.53 4.38 -8.13
N GLN A 89 -6.57 5.10 -8.70
CA GLN A 89 -5.66 5.98 -7.96
C GLN A 89 -6.42 7.13 -7.31
N ASP A 90 -7.41 7.74 -7.97
CA ASP A 90 -8.30 8.75 -7.39
C ASP A 90 -9.10 8.19 -6.21
N THR A 91 -9.64 6.97 -6.36
CA THR A 91 -10.36 6.28 -5.27
C THR A 91 -9.46 6.06 -4.05
N ILE A 92 -8.24 5.56 -4.26
CA ILE A 92 -7.26 5.31 -3.20
C ILE A 92 -6.83 6.63 -2.53
N GLN A 93 -6.55 7.65 -3.33
CA GLN A 93 -6.24 8.99 -2.85
C GLN A 93 -7.36 9.54 -1.98
N GLU A 94 -8.62 9.48 -2.45
CA GLU A 94 -9.79 9.90 -1.69
C GLU A 94 -9.91 9.09 -0.39
N TRP A 95 -9.70 7.77 -0.42
CA TRP A 95 -9.73 6.93 0.77
C TRP A 95 -8.79 7.42 1.87
N THR A 96 -7.54 7.77 1.55
CA THR A 96 -6.57 8.28 2.55
C THR A 96 -7.01 9.57 3.22
N THR A 97 -7.84 10.36 2.54
CA THR A 97 -8.40 11.58 3.12
C THR A 97 -9.56 11.26 4.08
N LEU A 98 -10.25 10.13 3.92
CA LEU A 98 -11.46 9.73 4.65
C LEU A 98 -11.17 8.81 5.84
N ALA A 99 -10.26 7.86 5.64
CA ALA A 99 -9.95 6.79 6.56
C ALA A 99 -9.04 7.22 7.72
N GLN A 100 -9.04 6.42 8.79
CA GLN A 100 -8.13 6.61 9.90
C GLN A 100 -6.72 6.12 9.54
N GLU A 101 -5.73 6.99 9.76
CA GLU A 101 -4.31 6.63 9.64
C GLU A 101 -3.94 5.56 10.69
N ILE A 102 -3.21 4.54 10.24
CA ILE A 102 -2.66 3.49 11.08
C ILE A 102 -1.45 4.06 11.85
N THR A 103 -1.64 4.24 13.15
CA THR A 103 -0.61 4.72 14.06
C THR A 103 0.13 3.59 14.78
N THR A 104 0.08 2.37 14.28
CA THR A 104 0.88 1.25 14.75
C THR A 104 1.55 0.58 13.56
N ASN A 105 2.72 1.09 13.18
CA ASN A 105 3.60 0.40 12.23
C ASN A 105 4.58 -0.47 13.03
N VAL A 106 4.37 -1.79 13.02
CA VAL A 106 5.22 -2.76 13.70
C VAL A 106 6.60 -2.84 13.03
N ALA A 107 6.67 -2.58 11.72
CA ALA A 107 7.93 -2.53 10.97
C ALA A 107 8.77 -1.27 11.26
N ALA A 108 8.25 -0.30 12.02
CA ALA A 108 8.98 0.92 12.39
C ALA A 108 9.73 0.81 13.74
N GLY A 109 9.76 -0.37 14.39
CA GLY A 109 10.42 -0.49 15.69
C GLY A 109 10.72 -1.94 16.09
N ALA A 110 11.95 -2.39 15.83
CA ALA A 110 12.51 -3.62 16.40
C ALA A 110 13.19 -3.41 17.78
N GLY A 111 13.16 -2.18 18.31
CA GLY A 111 13.76 -1.84 19.60
C GLY A 111 12.79 -1.93 20.77
N THR A 112 13.33 -2.04 21.99
CA THR A 112 12.56 -1.94 23.23
C THR A 112 11.68 -0.68 23.23
N THR A 113 10.58 -0.65 23.99
CA THR A 113 9.53 0.41 23.99
C THR A 113 10.05 1.86 24.13
N ARG A 114 11.32 2.08 24.49
CA ARG A 114 11.99 3.38 24.55
C ARG A 114 12.66 3.81 23.24
N GLU A 115 13.11 2.87 22.41
CA GLU A 115 13.75 3.11 21.10
C GLU A 115 12.73 3.21 19.95
N ALA A 116 11.50 2.73 20.15
CA ALA A 116 10.35 2.89 19.25
C ALA A 116 9.90 4.37 19.06
N SER A 117 10.67 5.33 19.56
CA SER A 117 10.49 6.77 19.36
C SER A 117 11.16 7.31 18.09
N ALA A 118 11.78 6.44 17.28
CA ALA A 118 12.18 6.78 15.92
C ALA A 118 11.00 7.48 15.23
N LYS A 119 11.22 8.74 14.82
CA LYS A 119 10.16 9.57 14.24
C LYS A 119 9.67 8.88 12.98
N ARG A 120 8.49 8.29 13.08
CA ARG A 120 7.76 7.84 11.89
C ARG A 120 7.69 8.96 10.89
N ARG A 121 7.93 8.60 9.63
CA ARG A 121 7.77 9.50 8.51
C ARG A 121 6.65 8.99 7.62
N GLY A 122 5.96 9.94 7.02
CA GLY A 122 4.75 9.73 6.27
C GLY A 122 3.59 9.13 7.06
N HIS A 123 2.64 8.68 6.27
CA HIS A 123 1.32 8.25 6.70
C HIS A 123 1.01 6.90 6.08
N MET A 124 0.21 6.10 6.79
CA MET A 124 -0.21 4.78 6.36
C MET A 124 -1.69 4.58 6.66
N TRP A 125 -2.41 3.93 5.76
CA TRP A 125 -3.83 3.59 5.87
C TRP A 125 -4.04 2.14 5.46
N GLY A 126 -5.14 1.58 5.93
CA GLY A 126 -5.59 0.25 5.54
C GLY A 126 -6.98 0.29 4.92
N VAL A 127 -7.26 -0.70 4.08
CA VAL A 127 -8.58 -1.07 3.55
C VAL A 127 -8.76 -2.56 3.79
N GLY A 128 -9.99 -3.00 4.08
CA GLY A 128 -10.31 -4.41 4.22
C GLY A 128 -10.25 -4.93 5.66
N TRP A 129 -10.00 -6.22 5.79
CA TRP A 129 -10.25 -7.03 6.98
C TRP A 129 -8.98 -7.29 7.79
N HIS A 130 -9.05 -7.03 9.09
CA HIS A 130 -7.99 -7.28 10.04
C HIS A 130 -8.54 -7.90 11.34
N GLN A 131 -7.64 -8.39 12.20
CA GLN A 131 -8.02 -8.87 13.52
C GLN A 131 -8.55 -7.71 14.37
N SER A 132 -9.72 -7.91 14.98
CA SER A 132 -10.31 -6.88 15.85
C SER A 132 -9.52 -6.74 17.15
N MET A 133 -9.39 -5.48 17.61
CA MET A 133 -8.81 -5.13 18.92
C MET A 133 -9.87 -5.02 20.01
N GLN A 134 -11.15 -5.23 19.68
CA GLN A 134 -12.26 -5.15 20.64
C GLN A 134 -12.52 -6.51 21.25
N GLU A 135 -12.79 -6.53 22.56
CA GLU A 135 -13.25 -7.74 23.26
C GLU A 135 -14.48 -8.32 22.56
N ASN A 136 -14.51 -9.65 22.44
CA ASN A 136 -15.60 -10.41 21.81
C ASN A 136 -15.87 -10.07 20.34
N THR A 137 -14.89 -9.53 19.62
CA THR A 137 -14.97 -9.36 18.17
C THR A 137 -13.69 -9.88 17.55
N THR A 138 -13.83 -10.75 16.56
CA THR A 138 -12.70 -11.50 15.98
C THR A 138 -12.11 -10.80 14.76
N ALA A 139 -12.97 -10.33 13.84
CA ALA A 139 -12.59 -9.59 12.66
C ALA A 139 -13.18 -8.17 12.68
N ALA A 140 -12.45 -7.21 12.13
CA ALA A 140 -12.91 -5.84 11.90
C ALA A 140 -12.44 -5.37 10.53
N SER A 141 -13.22 -4.50 9.91
CA SER A 141 -12.74 -3.73 8.77
C SER A 141 -12.04 -2.45 9.24
N TYR A 142 -11.12 -1.94 8.43
CA TYR A 142 -10.52 -0.61 8.67
C TYR A 142 -11.63 0.46 8.64
N ALA A 143 -12.14 0.81 9.81
CA ALA A 143 -13.31 1.65 9.96
C ALA A 143 -13.00 3.15 9.76
N PRO A 144 -14.02 3.97 9.43
CA PRO A 144 -13.90 5.41 9.47
C PRO A 144 -13.50 5.89 10.87
N LEU A 145 -12.88 7.08 10.91
CA LEU A 145 -12.44 7.77 12.12
C LEU A 145 -13.49 7.72 13.25
N ARG A 146 -13.14 7.05 14.35
CA ARG A 146 -13.93 7.07 15.59
C ARG A 146 -13.89 8.47 16.20
N GLU A 147 -15.02 8.91 16.74
CA GLU A 147 -15.18 10.25 17.33
C GLU A 147 -14.23 10.51 18.50
N THR A 148 -13.85 9.45 19.22
CA THR A 148 -12.89 9.50 20.33
C THR A 148 -11.45 9.77 19.87
N TRP A 149 -11.10 9.37 18.64
CA TRP A 149 -9.75 9.55 18.08
C TRP A 149 -9.60 10.87 17.32
N ALA A 150 -10.69 11.40 16.76
CA ALA A 150 -10.74 12.72 16.13
C ALA A 150 -10.26 13.86 17.05
N LYS A 151 -10.40 13.70 18.38
CA LYS A 151 -9.95 14.70 19.36
C LYS A 151 -8.43 14.86 19.47
N LYS A 152 -7.63 13.87 19.02
CA LYS A 152 -6.16 13.90 19.15
C LYS A 152 -5.43 14.54 17.96
N ARG A 153 -6.09 14.70 16.80
CA ARG A 153 -5.49 15.33 15.62
C ARG A 153 -6.07 16.74 15.49
N LEU A 154 -5.22 17.76 15.57
CA LEU A 154 -5.62 19.19 15.58
C LEU A 154 -6.60 19.54 14.44
N VAL A 155 -6.40 18.95 13.25
CA VAL A 155 -7.27 19.14 12.08
C VAL A 155 -8.68 18.58 12.30
N PHE A 156 -8.83 17.44 12.97
CA PHE A 156 -10.14 16.80 13.21
C PHE A 156 -10.86 17.29 14.46
N SER A 157 -10.12 17.77 15.47
CA SER A 157 -10.73 18.49 16.60
C SER A 157 -11.41 19.79 16.15
N LEU A 158 -10.98 20.35 15.01
CA LEU A 158 -11.58 21.55 14.40
C LEU A 158 -12.73 21.24 13.43
N LEU A 159 -12.88 19.98 13.01
CA LEU A 159 -14.01 19.56 12.19
C LEU A 159 -15.26 19.46 13.05
N GLY A 160 -16.36 20.07 12.59
CA GLY A 160 -17.65 19.93 13.23
C GLY A 160 -18.21 18.52 13.10
N ARG A 161 -19.27 18.24 13.86
CA ARG A 161 -20.01 16.97 13.80
C ARG A 161 -20.52 16.67 12.37
N LYS A 162 -20.92 17.71 11.64
CA LYS A 162 -21.44 17.61 10.27
C LYS A 162 -20.37 17.11 9.30
N GLU A 163 -19.16 17.66 9.36
CA GLU A 163 -18.05 17.28 8.50
C GLU A 163 -17.65 15.80 8.71
N ARG A 164 -17.60 15.36 9.98
CA ARG A 164 -17.35 13.93 10.29
C ARG A 164 -18.43 13.01 9.72
N LEU A 165 -19.69 13.42 9.78
CA LEU A 165 -20.81 12.64 9.22
C LEU A 165 -20.70 12.55 7.70
N MET A 166 -20.40 13.66 7.02
CA MET A 166 -20.20 13.67 5.56
C MET A 166 -19.05 12.76 5.14
N MET A 167 -17.94 12.75 5.87
CA MET A 167 -16.81 11.85 5.57
C MET A 167 -17.20 10.38 5.71
N ARG A 168 -17.94 10.02 6.77
CA ARG A 168 -18.45 8.65 6.95
C ARG A 168 -19.42 8.25 5.85
N GLN A 169 -20.29 9.18 5.44
CA GLN A 169 -21.20 8.94 4.33
C GLN A 169 -20.42 8.70 3.04
N ARG A 170 -19.44 9.56 2.71
CA ARG A 170 -18.64 9.40 1.49
C ARG A 170 -17.82 8.11 1.48
N MET A 171 -17.28 7.70 2.62
CA MET A 171 -16.57 6.42 2.74
C MET A 171 -17.50 5.24 2.48
N ARG A 172 -18.73 5.28 3.01
CA ARG A 172 -19.76 4.27 2.71
C ARG A 172 -20.17 4.28 1.23
N GLU A 173 -20.26 5.45 0.61
CA GLU A 173 -20.51 5.53 -0.83
C GLU A 173 -19.42 4.81 -1.62
N LEU A 174 -18.13 5.04 -1.33
CA LEU A 174 -17.03 4.32 -2.00
C LEU A 174 -17.08 2.79 -1.79
N GLU A 175 -17.55 2.36 -0.62
CA GLU A 175 -17.75 0.96 -0.29
C GLU A 175 -18.93 0.37 -1.11
N GLU A 176 -20.03 1.10 -1.26
CA GLU A 176 -21.29 0.63 -1.83
C GLU A 176 -21.44 0.84 -3.35
N ASP A 177 -20.80 1.87 -3.91
CA ASP A 177 -20.91 2.25 -5.32
C ASP A 177 -20.04 1.40 -6.26
N GLY A 178 -19.26 0.47 -5.69
CA GLY A 178 -18.37 -0.42 -6.42
C GLY A 178 -16.97 0.13 -6.67
N SER A 179 -16.64 1.32 -6.17
CA SER A 179 -15.30 1.91 -6.34
C SER A 179 -14.21 0.99 -5.78
N LEU A 180 -14.37 0.47 -4.55
CA LEU A 180 -13.39 -0.48 -3.98
C LEU A 180 -13.34 -1.80 -4.76
N LYS A 181 -14.45 -2.27 -5.31
CA LYS A 181 -14.47 -3.46 -6.17
C LYS A 181 -13.60 -3.23 -7.41
N LYS A 182 -13.75 -2.07 -8.05
CA LYS A 182 -12.92 -1.68 -9.19
C LYS A 182 -11.44 -1.61 -8.83
N VAL A 183 -11.11 -1.07 -7.66
CA VAL A 183 -9.73 -1.08 -7.11
C VAL A 183 -9.19 -2.51 -7.05
N SER A 184 -9.94 -3.44 -6.45
CA SER A 184 -9.53 -4.85 -6.35
C SER A 184 -9.34 -5.50 -7.73
N GLU A 185 -10.26 -5.27 -8.67
CA GLU A 185 -10.20 -5.84 -10.02
C GLU A 185 -9.01 -5.31 -10.82
N VAL A 186 -8.74 -4.00 -10.78
CA VAL A 186 -7.63 -3.38 -11.50
C VAL A 186 -6.29 -3.83 -10.92
N TYR A 187 -6.16 -3.93 -9.59
CA TYR A 187 -4.94 -4.47 -8.99
C TYR A 187 -4.69 -5.92 -9.38
N LEU A 188 -5.71 -6.78 -9.33
CA LEU A 188 -5.56 -8.18 -9.74
C LEU A 188 -5.26 -8.32 -11.23
N LYS A 189 -5.87 -7.50 -12.08
CA LYS A 189 -5.58 -7.44 -13.52
C LYS A 189 -4.14 -6.97 -13.78
N GLY A 190 -3.71 -5.90 -13.12
CA GLY A 190 -2.32 -5.41 -13.17
C GLY A 190 -1.35 -6.49 -12.73
N PHE A 191 -1.64 -7.14 -11.61
CA PHE A 191 -0.83 -8.21 -11.07
C PHE A 191 -0.72 -9.42 -12.02
N GLY A 192 -1.85 -9.92 -12.53
CA GLY A 192 -1.90 -11.02 -13.48
C GLY A 192 -1.20 -10.69 -14.81
N SER A 193 -1.24 -9.42 -15.23
CA SER A 193 -0.48 -8.99 -16.41
C SER A 193 1.04 -8.97 -16.19
N LEU A 194 1.50 -8.82 -14.94
CA LEU A 194 2.92 -8.76 -14.60
C LEU A 194 3.50 -10.16 -14.41
N VAL A 195 2.81 -10.98 -13.62
CA VAL A 195 3.19 -12.35 -13.28
C VAL A 195 1.93 -13.21 -13.04
N PRO A 196 1.38 -13.85 -14.09
CA PRO A 196 0.12 -14.58 -14.00
C PRO A 196 0.10 -15.69 -12.93
N GLY A 197 1.18 -16.47 -12.83
CA GLY A 197 1.27 -17.60 -11.89
C GLY A 197 1.12 -17.17 -10.42
N PRO A 198 1.97 -16.25 -9.92
CA PRO A 198 1.83 -15.68 -8.57
C PRO A 198 0.45 -15.05 -8.28
N GLN A 199 -0.16 -14.39 -9.27
CA GLN A 199 -1.52 -13.85 -9.11
C GLN A 199 -2.56 -14.95 -8.94
N GLN A 200 -2.50 -16.00 -9.76
CA GLN A 200 -3.40 -17.15 -9.61
C GLN A 200 -3.22 -17.84 -8.26
N ALA A 201 -1.99 -17.99 -7.77
CA ALA A 201 -1.74 -18.59 -6.45
C ALA A 201 -2.41 -17.81 -5.30
N VAL A 202 -2.40 -16.48 -5.35
CA VAL A 202 -3.13 -15.64 -4.38
C VAL A 202 -4.64 -15.85 -4.47
N ILE A 203 -5.19 -15.95 -5.68
CA ILE A 203 -6.62 -16.23 -5.92
C ILE A 203 -6.99 -17.61 -5.36
N ASP A 204 -6.26 -18.66 -5.74
CA ASP A 204 -6.52 -20.03 -5.31
C ASP A 204 -6.48 -20.16 -3.78
N ILE A 205 -5.52 -19.51 -3.12
CA ILE A 205 -5.45 -19.49 -1.65
C ILE A 205 -6.65 -18.74 -1.07
N ALA A 206 -7.00 -17.57 -1.62
CA ALA A 206 -8.16 -16.83 -1.15
C ALA A 206 -9.46 -17.64 -1.31
N GLU A 207 -9.62 -18.35 -2.42
CA GLU A 207 -10.78 -19.22 -2.66
C GLU A 207 -10.81 -20.44 -1.73
N LEU A 208 -9.68 -21.14 -1.60
CA LEU A 208 -9.53 -22.34 -0.75
C LEU A 208 -9.91 -22.05 0.71
N PHE A 209 -9.47 -20.91 1.24
CA PHE A 209 -9.82 -20.47 2.60
C PHE A 209 -11.04 -19.55 2.64
N ASN A 210 -11.70 -19.34 1.50
CA ASN A 210 -12.82 -18.42 1.29
C ASN A 210 -12.63 -17.05 1.96
N ILE A 211 -11.48 -16.42 1.72
CA ILE A 211 -11.11 -15.14 2.34
C ILE A 211 -11.79 -13.99 1.59
N PRO A 212 -12.62 -13.17 2.27
CA PRO A 212 -13.28 -12.03 1.63
C PRO A 212 -12.24 -11.02 1.14
N SER A 213 -12.44 -10.50 -0.08
CA SER A 213 -11.65 -9.37 -0.60
C SER A 213 -11.77 -8.15 0.32
N PHE A 214 -10.72 -7.32 0.39
CA PHE A 214 -10.75 -6.03 1.08
C PHE A 214 -11.89 -5.12 0.59
N ALA A 215 -12.36 -5.35 -0.64
CA ALA A 215 -13.46 -4.60 -1.24
C ALA A 215 -14.85 -5.14 -0.85
N ASN A 216 -14.93 -6.35 -0.27
CA ASN A 216 -16.17 -6.85 0.30
C ASN A 216 -16.36 -6.25 1.69
N HIS A 217 -17.02 -5.09 1.79
CA HIS A 217 -17.28 -4.42 3.08
C HIS A 217 -18.50 -4.96 3.85
N ARG A 218 -19.30 -5.83 3.21
CA ARG A 218 -20.58 -6.35 3.76
C ARG A 218 -20.47 -7.73 4.39
N TRP A 219 -19.30 -8.36 4.31
CA TRP A 219 -19.09 -9.71 4.84
C TRP A 219 -19.43 -9.80 6.33
N LYS A 220 -20.23 -10.81 6.71
CA LYS A 220 -20.67 -11.03 8.11
C LYS A 220 -20.30 -12.41 8.66
N GLY A 221 -19.27 -13.05 8.11
CA GLY A 221 -18.81 -14.39 8.55
C GLY A 221 -19.06 -15.50 7.54
N GLU A 222 -20.06 -15.30 6.67
CA GLU A 222 -20.50 -16.28 5.69
C GLU A 222 -19.46 -16.59 4.60
N MET A 223 -19.74 -17.62 3.81
CA MET A 223 -19.01 -17.84 2.58
C MET A 223 -19.34 -16.73 1.56
N THR A 224 -18.35 -16.31 0.77
CA THR A 224 -18.53 -15.27 -0.25
C THR A 224 -17.89 -15.69 -1.57
N ASP A 225 -18.53 -15.34 -2.68
CA ASP A 225 -17.97 -15.52 -4.03
C ASP A 225 -17.00 -14.40 -4.42
N PHE A 226 -16.86 -13.36 -3.59
CA PHE A 226 -15.95 -12.25 -3.83
C PHE A 226 -14.70 -12.35 -2.93
N THR A 227 -13.89 -13.36 -3.25
CA THR A 227 -12.63 -13.66 -2.56
C THR A 227 -11.47 -12.86 -3.15
N GLY A 228 -10.39 -12.72 -2.38
CA GLY A 228 -9.16 -12.08 -2.85
C GLY A 228 -8.25 -11.66 -1.71
N ALA A 229 -7.34 -10.73 -1.98
CA ALA A 229 -6.55 -10.08 -0.93
C ALA A 229 -7.47 -9.47 0.13
N ASN A 230 -7.28 -9.83 1.40
CA ASN A 230 -8.14 -9.34 2.49
C ASN A 230 -7.77 -7.94 2.95
N ALA A 231 -6.58 -7.45 2.59
CA ALA A 231 -6.10 -6.14 2.98
C ALA A 231 -5.45 -5.41 1.81
N MET A 232 -5.63 -4.10 1.80
CA MET A 232 -4.80 -3.17 1.06
C MET A 232 -4.16 -2.18 2.02
N THR A 233 -2.85 -1.99 1.91
CA THR A 233 -2.10 -0.95 2.60
C THR A 233 -1.86 0.22 1.66
N ILE A 234 -1.99 1.45 2.14
CA ILE A 234 -1.76 2.69 1.37
C ILE A 234 -0.83 3.58 2.19
N THR A 235 0.13 4.23 1.55
CA THR A 235 1.15 5.07 2.17
C THR A 235 1.36 6.35 1.37
N ASN A 236 1.68 7.46 2.04
CA ASN A 236 2.12 8.70 1.41
C ASN A 236 2.88 9.61 2.41
N GLY A 237 3.22 10.83 2.01
CA GLY A 237 3.81 11.86 2.86
C GLY A 237 5.27 11.58 3.24
N GLY A 238 6.03 10.99 2.32
CA GLY A 238 7.39 10.52 2.56
C GLY A 238 7.45 9.33 3.51
N PHE A 239 6.50 8.40 3.38
CA PHE A 239 6.47 7.17 4.17
C PHE A 239 7.75 6.37 3.99
N SER A 240 8.28 5.88 5.10
CA SER A 240 9.45 5.00 5.14
C SER A 240 9.31 4.00 6.30
N ASN A 241 9.90 2.82 6.14
CA ASN A 241 9.96 1.79 7.18
C ASN A 241 11.35 1.15 7.23
N CYS A 242 11.58 0.33 8.26
CA CYS A 242 12.82 -0.42 8.39
C CYS A 242 12.77 -1.69 7.53
N VAL A 243 13.92 -2.33 7.35
CA VAL A 243 14.07 -3.61 6.68
C VAL A 243 13.39 -4.70 7.50
N HIS A 244 12.40 -5.35 6.90
CA HIS A 244 11.57 -6.34 7.57
C HIS A 244 11.06 -7.38 6.57
N CYS A 245 10.47 -8.45 7.10
CA CYS A 245 9.59 -9.34 6.36
C CYS A 245 8.17 -9.15 6.90
N ASP A 246 7.19 -9.21 6.01
CA ASP A 246 5.79 -9.12 6.39
C ASP A 246 5.30 -10.40 7.08
N ASN A 247 4.23 -10.28 7.87
CA ASN A 247 3.58 -11.43 8.50
C ASN A 247 2.37 -11.87 7.67
N ASP A 248 2.63 -12.26 6.43
CA ASP A 248 1.59 -12.65 5.49
C ASP A 248 1.24 -14.13 5.58
N PHE A 249 0.02 -14.44 5.17
CA PHE A 249 -0.47 -15.80 5.04
C PHE A 249 0.02 -16.42 3.72
N CYS A 250 -0.17 -15.68 2.62
CA CYS A 250 0.47 -15.96 1.34
C CYS A 250 1.70 -15.05 1.23
N SER A 251 2.86 -15.59 0.88
CA SER A 251 4.08 -14.79 0.79
C SER A 251 4.06 -13.77 -0.34
N ILE A 252 3.18 -13.92 -1.31
CA ILE A 252 3.15 -13.11 -2.52
C ILE A 252 2.38 -11.80 -2.27
N VAL A 253 3.02 -10.68 -2.60
CA VAL A 253 2.48 -9.33 -2.46
C VAL A 253 2.57 -8.60 -3.79
N TYR A 254 1.57 -7.76 -4.08
CA TYR A 254 1.57 -6.88 -5.24
C TYR A 254 1.33 -5.44 -4.81
N GLY A 255 2.10 -4.50 -5.36
CA GLY A 255 2.01 -3.08 -5.01
C GLY A 255 2.25 -2.14 -6.17
N ALA A 256 1.82 -0.90 -5.98
CA ALA A 256 1.91 0.16 -6.97
C ALA A 256 2.29 1.49 -6.33
N TRP A 257 3.09 2.28 -7.06
CA TRP A 257 3.52 3.62 -6.69
C TRP A 257 3.26 4.61 -7.80
N TRP A 258 2.82 5.81 -7.42
CA TRP A 258 2.57 6.95 -8.30
C TRP A 258 2.75 8.27 -7.55
N VAL A 259 2.76 9.39 -8.25
CA VAL A 259 2.85 10.73 -7.67
C VAL A 259 1.51 11.46 -7.78
N ALA A 260 1.17 12.22 -6.75
CA ALA A 260 -0.01 13.07 -6.72
C ALA A 260 0.33 14.47 -6.21
N GLU A 261 -0.36 15.48 -6.74
CA GLU A 261 -0.35 16.83 -6.17
C GLU A 261 -1.08 16.83 -4.83
N GLN A 262 -0.53 17.54 -3.87
CA GLN A 262 -1.20 17.88 -2.62
C GLN A 262 -1.80 19.27 -2.75
N PHE A 263 -3.11 19.40 -2.52
CA PHE A 263 -3.77 20.70 -2.53
C PHE A 263 -4.77 20.84 -1.38
N TYR A 264 -5.14 22.08 -1.10
CA TYR A 264 -6.18 22.40 -0.13
C TYR A 264 -7.52 22.57 -0.86
N ARG A 265 -8.50 21.75 -0.50
CA ARG A 265 -9.87 21.83 -1.01
C ARG A 265 -10.76 22.46 0.06
N SER A 266 -11.54 23.48 -0.32
CA SER A 266 -12.60 23.99 0.54
C SER A 266 -13.70 22.94 0.70
N LEU A 267 -14.14 22.70 1.95
CA LEU A 267 -15.17 21.71 2.26
C LEU A 267 -16.57 22.14 1.78
N GLN A 268 -16.82 23.44 1.66
CA GLN A 268 -18.08 24.01 1.17
C GLN A 268 -17.80 25.30 0.41
N PRO A 269 -18.53 25.59 -0.69
CA PRO A 269 -18.43 26.87 -1.37
C PRO A 269 -18.56 28.04 -0.38
N GLY A 270 -17.58 28.94 -0.35
CA GLY A 270 -17.56 30.12 0.52
C GLY A 270 -17.05 29.92 1.95
N GLN A 271 -16.60 28.72 2.34
CA GLN A 271 -15.97 28.51 3.66
C GLN A 271 -14.44 28.52 3.60
N LYS A 272 -13.80 29.15 4.60
CA LYS A 272 -12.34 29.13 4.81
C LYS A 272 -11.79 27.81 5.38
N LYS A 273 -12.66 26.82 5.64
CA LYS A 273 -12.22 25.51 6.14
C LYS A 273 -11.72 24.67 4.97
N GLU A 274 -10.42 24.45 4.95
CA GLU A 274 -9.73 23.67 3.94
C GLU A 274 -9.34 22.28 4.46
N ARG A 275 -9.33 21.32 3.55
CA ARG A 275 -8.89 19.94 3.78
C ARG A 275 -7.84 19.58 2.74
N TYR A 276 -6.86 18.76 3.13
CA TYR A 276 -5.94 18.14 2.19
C TYR A 276 -6.69 17.23 1.22
N GLY A 277 -6.52 17.50 -0.06
CA GLY A 277 -6.92 16.65 -1.17
C GLY A 277 -5.71 16.27 -2.01
N TYR A 278 -5.90 15.24 -2.83
CA TYR A 278 -4.91 14.79 -3.79
C TYR A 278 -5.54 14.71 -5.18
N ARG A 279 -4.74 14.97 -6.20
CA ARG A 279 -5.14 14.82 -7.60
C ARG A 279 -3.93 14.48 -8.46
N HIS A 280 -4.19 13.88 -9.60
CA HIS A 280 -3.21 13.80 -10.68
C HIS A 280 -2.88 15.19 -11.22
N ASN A 281 -1.60 15.48 -11.39
CA ASN A 281 -1.15 16.71 -12.00
C ASN A 281 0.07 16.42 -12.89
N PRO A 282 -0.03 16.58 -14.24
CA PRO A 282 1.01 16.27 -15.23
C PRO A 282 2.39 16.91 -14.97
N LEU A 283 2.46 17.89 -14.08
CA LEU A 283 3.68 18.60 -13.70
C LEU A 283 4.51 17.91 -12.61
N PHE A 284 3.95 16.96 -11.84
CA PHE A 284 4.65 16.29 -10.75
C PHE A 284 4.91 14.81 -11.04
N ASP A 285 6.15 14.36 -10.98
CA ASP A 285 6.55 12.99 -11.26
C ASP A 285 7.50 12.43 -10.18
N HIS A 286 7.85 11.14 -10.26
CA HIS A 286 8.71 10.48 -9.28
C HIS A 286 10.06 11.19 -9.08
N LYS A 287 10.61 11.79 -10.14
CA LYS A 287 11.87 12.58 -10.11
C LYS A 287 11.82 13.83 -9.24
N ASP A 288 10.62 14.35 -8.96
CA ASP A 288 10.45 15.55 -8.14
C ASP A 288 10.56 15.23 -6.64
N ILE A 289 10.48 13.94 -6.28
CA ILE A 289 10.54 13.44 -4.90
C ILE A 289 11.86 12.70 -4.70
N LYS A 290 12.76 13.28 -3.92
CA LYS A 290 14.08 12.68 -3.65
C LYS A 290 13.98 11.52 -2.68
N GLY A 291 14.72 10.45 -2.97
CA GLY A 291 14.75 9.25 -2.14
C GLY A 291 13.44 8.46 -2.21
N GLY A 292 13.11 7.75 -1.12
CA GLY A 292 11.90 6.94 -1.01
C GLY A 292 11.95 5.64 -1.80
N GLU A 293 13.16 5.16 -2.14
CA GLU A 293 13.39 3.92 -2.87
C GLU A 293 12.76 2.71 -2.17
N PHE A 294 12.32 1.74 -2.96
CA PHE A 294 11.85 0.46 -2.44
C PHE A 294 12.91 -0.62 -2.70
N ILE A 295 13.37 -1.28 -1.64
CA ILE A 295 14.52 -2.20 -1.71
C ILE A 295 14.15 -3.62 -1.32
N TRP A 296 14.88 -4.58 -1.88
CA TRP A 296 15.00 -5.94 -1.38
C TRP A 296 16.40 -6.13 -0.83
N GLY A 297 16.58 -5.79 0.45
CA GLY A 297 17.90 -5.62 1.07
C GLY A 297 18.78 -6.85 0.96
N GLN A 298 18.21 -8.04 1.09
CA GLN A 298 18.95 -9.30 0.97
C GLN A 298 19.40 -9.64 -0.45
N TYR A 299 18.90 -8.96 -1.49
CA TYR A 299 19.28 -9.19 -2.89
C TYR A 299 20.11 -8.04 -3.47
N ASN A 300 20.44 -7.02 -2.66
CA ASN A 300 21.22 -5.86 -3.10
C ASN A 300 20.61 -5.17 -4.35
N ILE A 301 19.28 -5.10 -4.40
CA ILE A 301 18.50 -4.56 -5.52
C ILE A 301 17.36 -3.70 -5.01
N GLY A 302 16.98 -2.68 -5.78
CA GLY A 302 15.86 -1.82 -5.44
C GLY A 302 15.39 -0.95 -6.60
N VAL A 303 14.23 -0.34 -6.44
CA VAL A 303 13.69 0.65 -7.36
C VAL A 303 14.13 2.05 -6.96
N LYS A 304 14.81 2.74 -7.87
CA LYS A 304 15.22 4.13 -7.69
C LYS A 304 14.23 5.08 -8.35
N PHE A 305 13.20 5.45 -7.59
CA PHE A 305 12.07 6.23 -8.10
C PHE A 305 12.46 7.58 -8.69
N ASP A 306 13.36 8.33 -8.04
CA ASP A 306 13.77 9.66 -8.50
C ASP A 306 14.52 9.65 -9.85
N ARG A 307 14.95 8.46 -10.29
CA ARG A 307 15.57 8.21 -11.59
C ARG A 307 14.66 7.47 -12.56
N CYS A 308 13.45 7.10 -12.15
CA CYS A 308 12.44 6.57 -13.05
C CYS A 308 12.04 7.73 -13.97
N LEU A 309 12.68 7.80 -15.14
CA LEU A 309 12.39 8.83 -16.14
C LEU A 309 11.05 8.52 -16.79
N VAL A 310 9.96 8.82 -16.08
CA VAL A 310 8.63 8.84 -16.65
C VAL A 310 8.42 10.28 -17.09
N ASN A 311 8.51 10.60 -18.39
CA ASN A 311 8.57 12.01 -18.82
C ASN A 311 7.26 12.82 -18.67
N ARG A 312 6.41 12.54 -17.67
CA ARG A 312 5.25 13.31 -17.12
C ARG A 312 4.61 12.52 -15.96
N ALA A 313 3.75 13.18 -15.18
CA ALA A 313 3.15 12.77 -13.89
C ALA A 313 2.30 11.49 -13.79
N GLU A 314 2.46 10.59 -14.72
CA GLU A 314 1.69 9.35 -14.81
C GLU A 314 2.62 8.15 -14.68
N GLY A 315 3.77 8.37 -14.01
CA GLY A 315 4.67 7.30 -13.65
C GLY A 315 3.95 6.31 -12.75
N LEU A 316 3.77 5.11 -13.29
CA LEU A 316 3.27 3.98 -12.55
C LEU A 316 4.41 2.97 -12.43
N VAL A 317 4.80 2.70 -11.20
CA VAL A 317 5.69 1.59 -10.87
C VAL A 317 4.84 0.52 -10.19
N GLU A 318 4.83 -0.68 -10.75
CA GLU A 318 4.17 -1.86 -10.19
C GLU A 318 5.24 -2.85 -9.72
N CYS A 319 5.08 -3.46 -8.56
CA CYS A 319 6.00 -4.49 -8.07
C CYS A 319 5.23 -5.71 -7.57
N MET A 320 5.76 -6.91 -7.84
CA MET A 320 5.50 -8.12 -7.07
C MET A 320 6.72 -8.47 -6.24
N TRP A 321 6.51 -8.94 -5.01
CA TRP A 321 7.57 -9.51 -4.18
C TRP A 321 7.05 -10.57 -3.20
N MET A 322 7.98 -11.34 -2.63
CA MET A 322 7.69 -12.32 -1.58
C MET A 322 7.74 -11.68 -0.18
N GLY A 323 6.70 -10.92 0.18
CA GLY A 323 6.60 -10.11 1.42
C GLY A 323 7.04 -10.80 2.70
N SER A 324 6.61 -12.04 2.95
CA SER A 324 6.95 -12.77 4.18
C SER A 324 8.27 -13.55 4.12
N GLU A 325 8.90 -13.65 2.95
CA GLU A 325 10.13 -14.42 2.75
C GLU A 325 11.35 -13.55 2.46
N ASP A 326 11.15 -12.37 1.89
CA ASP A 326 12.21 -11.51 1.38
C ASP A 326 12.23 -10.17 2.11
N ALA A 327 13.37 -9.89 2.77
CA ALA A 327 13.55 -8.68 3.55
C ALA A 327 13.52 -7.43 2.64
N HIS A 328 12.62 -6.50 2.94
CA HIS A 328 12.37 -5.32 2.12
C HIS A 328 12.09 -4.07 2.96
N ALA A 329 12.20 -2.89 2.34
CA ALA A 329 11.92 -1.61 2.97
C ALA A 329 11.62 -0.50 1.95
N SER A 330 10.92 0.53 2.40
CA SER A 330 10.84 1.85 1.79
C SER A 330 11.81 2.78 2.51
N LEU A 331 12.80 3.27 1.77
CA LEU A 331 13.83 4.18 2.26
C LEU A 331 13.28 5.59 2.52
N LEU A 332 14.12 6.42 3.09
CA LEU A 332 13.79 7.79 3.43
C LEU A 332 13.46 8.62 2.19
N SER A 333 12.26 9.22 2.18
CA SER A 333 11.83 10.17 1.15
C SER A 333 11.84 11.59 1.67
N LEU A 334 12.08 12.54 0.77
CA LEU A 334 11.92 13.98 0.98
C LEU A 334 10.92 14.50 -0.05
N ASP A 335 9.66 14.54 0.35
CA ASP A 335 8.58 15.10 -0.46
C ASP A 335 8.75 16.64 -0.53
N PRO A 336 8.82 17.23 -1.74
CA PRO A 336 8.80 18.68 -1.86
C PRO A 336 7.40 19.19 -1.51
N GLY A 337 7.30 20.46 -1.13
CA GLY A 337 5.99 21.07 -0.84
C GLY A 337 5.09 21.02 -2.08
N GLY A 338 3.89 20.45 -1.93
CA GLY A 338 2.86 20.44 -2.99
C GLY A 338 2.72 19.12 -3.77
N CYS A 339 3.56 18.11 -3.54
CA CYS A 339 3.33 16.77 -4.09
C CYS A 339 3.78 15.66 -3.13
N THR A 340 3.35 14.44 -3.39
CA THR A 340 3.73 13.26 -2.59
C THR A 340 3.69 11.99 -3.41
N ARG A 341 4.49 11.00 -3.01
CA ARG A 341 4.47 9.67 -3.60
C ARG A 341 3.50 8.80 -2.82
N PHE A 342 2.51 8.28 -3.51
CA PHE A 342 1.69 7.20 -2.99
C PHE A 342 2.41 5.87 -3.21
N GLY A 343 2.34 5.00 -2.21
CA GLY A 343 2.68 3.59 -2.33
C GLY A 343 1.51 2.77 -1.80
N SER A 344 1.20 1.66 -2.44
CA SER A 344 0.08 0.80 -2.04
C SER A 344 0.40 -0.66 -2.30
N SER A 345 -0.21 -1.57 -1.54
CA SER A 345 -0.07 -3.00 -1.74
C SER A 345 -1.33 -3.77 -1.38
N ILE A 346 -1.60 -4.86 -2.10
CA ILE A 346 -2.63 -5.86 -1.76
C ILE A 346 -1.95 -7.10 -1.19
N GLN A 347 -2.53 -7.65 -0.12
CA GLN A 347 -1.93 -8.76 0.64
C GLN A 347 -3.00 -9.72 1.17
N LEU A 348 -2.62 -10.99 1.28
CA LEU A 348 -3.31 -11.97 2.14
C LEU A 348 -2.61 -12.03 3.49
N THR A 349 -3.04 -11.22 4.44
CA THR A 349 -2.35 -11.08 5.73
C THR A 349 -2.70 -12.21 6.68
N ARG A 350 -1.71 -12.73 7.42
CA ARG A 350 -1.94 -13.83 8.39
C ARG A 350 -2.98 -13.47 9.44
N ARG A 351 -2.94 -12.23 9.92
CA ARG A 351 -3.90 -11.75 10.93
C ARG A 351 -5.32 -11.66 10.38
N GLY A 352 -5.51 -11.19 9.15
CA GLY A 352 -6.84 -11.13 8.56
C GLY A 352 -7.40 -12.51 8.24
N VAL A 353 -6.59 -13.41 7.67
CA VAL A 353 -6.98 -14.80 7.42
C VAL A 353 -7.37 -15.52 8.71
N ASN A 354 -6.55 -15.39 9.76
CA ASN A 354 -6.87 -15.97 11.07
C ASN A 354 -8.16 -15.39 11.67
N ALA A 355 -8.39 -14.09 11.51
CA ALA A 355 -9.61 -13.44 11.99
C ALA A 355 -10.85 -13.97 11.26
N VAL A 356 -10.78 -14.12 9.94
CA VAL A 356 -11.86 -14.68 9.12
C VAL A 356 -12.17 -16.11 9.54
N ASN A 357 -11.14 -16.95 9.67
CA ASN A 357 -11.32 -18.35 10.10
C ASN A 357 -11.89 -18.46 11.51
N ALA A 358 -11.48 -17.58 12.43
CA ALA A 358 -11.99 -17.61 13.78
C ALA A 358 -13.47 -17.17 13.84
N VAL A 359 -13.94 -16.20 13.02
CA VAL A 359 -15.38 -15.88 12.94
C VAL A 359 -16.20 -17.12 12.58
N ARG A 360 -15.72 -17.94 11.63
CA ARG A 360 -16.43 -19.14 11.17
C ARG A 360 -16.49 -20.26 12.22
N ARG A 361 -15.40 -20.49 12.94
CA ARG A 361 -15.38 -21.50 14.02
C ARG A 361 -16.33 -21.13 15.16
N TYR A 362 -16.51 -19.84 15.43
CA TYR A 362 -17.47 -19.38 16.43
C TYR A 362 -18.92 -19.70 16.03
N ASP A 363 -19.25 -19.73 14.74
CA ASP A 363 -20.59 -20.08 14.26
C ASP A 363 -20.88 -21.59 14.34
N GLU A 364 -19.85 -22.45 14.34
CA GLU A 364 -20.02 -23.91 14.46
C GLU A 364 -20.31 -24.37 15.89
N ASP A 365 -19.87 -23.62 16.90
CA ASP A 365 -19.95 -24.05 18.31
C ASP A 365 -21.09 -23.40 19.14
N VAL A 366 -21.74 -22.29 18.72
CA VAL A 366 -22.80 -21.60 19.52
C VAL A 366 -23.78 -20.74 18.67
N MET A 367 -25.11 -20.87 18.88
CA MET A 367 -26.16 -19.91 18.42
C MET A 367 -26.46 -18.82 19.48
N PRO A 368 -26.91 -17.57 19.18
CA PRO A 368 -26.82 -16.76 17.95
C PRO A 368 -26.11 -15.38 18.13
N THR A 369 -25.30 -15.00 17.13
CA THR A 369 -24.87 -13.64 16.69
C THR A 369 -24.28 -12.61 17.67
N ARG A 370 -23.09 -12.10 17.33
CA ARG A 370 -22.92 -10.72 16.80
C ARG A 370 -21.55 -10.53 16.11
N VAL A 371 -21.51 -10.76 14.81
CA VAL A 371 -20.63 -9.95 13.95
C VAL A 371 -21.21 -8.54 13.95
N LYS A 372 -20.48 -7.57 14.50
CA LYS A 372 -20.83 -6.17 14.24
C LYS A 372 -20.46 -5.86 12.79
N GLY A 373 -21.41 -6.14 11.88
CA GLY A 373 -21.64 -5.23 10.77
C GLY A 373 -21.81 -3.82 11.35
N THR A 374 -21.49 -2.82 10.55
CA THR A 374 -21.47 -1.37 10.83
C THR A 374 -22.80 -0.75 11.29
N ASP A 375 -23.60 -1.43 12.11
CA ASP A 375 -24.73 -0.87 12.83
C ASP A 375 -24.22 -0.10 14.06
N MET A 376 -23.81 1.14 13.83
CA MET A 376 -23.91 2.20 14.83
C MET A 376 -24.35 3.49 14.14
N TYR A 377 -25.60 3.85 14.44
CA TYR A 377 -26.28 5.15 14.35
C TYR A 377 -25.48 6.35 13.84
#